data_AF-A0A0S6XTE3-F1
#
_entry.id   AF-A0A0S6XTE3-F1
#
_cell.length_a   1.000
_cell.length_b   1.000
_cell.length_c   1.000
_cell.angle_alpha   90.00
_cell.angle_beta   90.00
_cell.angle_gamma   90.00
#
_symmetry.space_group_name_H-M   'P 1'
#
loop_
_entity.id
_entity.type
_entity.pdbx_description
1 polymer ?
#
loop_
_entity_poly.entity_id
_entity_poly.type
_entity_poly.pdbx_seq_one_letter_code
_entity_poly.pdbx_strand_id
1 'polypeptide(L)'
;MTMQTDAFGALPPELKLDILLRLSDHETLDNLLRASPHVWRFFPAYGIKISDRLLDSTPIDRDTKVVVRSLAYLREDCLPVSTLDQLHDRVIYDTISHQACRGGYADEDEAGPIWAEVDGWYMREEDIFSPLQLPKHCSGATIRGLLVTYRHVLHSALDCLDFYRDKLRRSSPQRAVDPAWGYTRARVWQLHAEKPPSVRFPVHVTVARICLLRVAFSGTRRSKRSRIGNENILRGRVWMQ
;
A
#
# COMPACT_ATOMS: atom_id res chain seq x y z
N MET A 1 40.85 -12.98 -13.94
CA MET A 1 39.44 -12.82 -13.51
C MET A 1 39.39 -11.52 -12.73
N THR A 2 39.12 -10.40 -13.41
CA THR A 2 39.06 -9.07 -12.78
C THR A 2 37.80 -8.99 -11.93
N MET A 3 37.93 -8.71 -10.64
CA MET A 3 36.79 -8.43 -9.79
C MET A 3 36.19 -7.10 -10.23
N GLN A 4 35.04 -7.16 -10.92
CA GLN A 4 34.27 -5.99 -11.28
C GLN A 4 33.76 -5.36 -9.98
N THR A 5 34.39 -4.26 -9.57
CA THR A 5 33.95 -3.49 -8.41
C THR A 5 32.61 -2.85 -8.70
N ASP A 6 31.63 -3.10 -7.83
CA ASP A 6 30.33 -2.45 -7.88
C ASP A 6 30.52 -0.93 -7.76
N ALA A 7 30.35 -0.22 -8.88
CA ALA A 7 30.52 1.24 -8.95
C ALA A 7 29.58 1.96 -7.96
N PHE A 8 28.38 1.39 -7.72
CA PHE A 8 27.46 1.93 -6.73
C PHE A 8 28.01 1.72 -5.32
N GLY A 9 28.62 0.57 -5.06
CA GLY A 9 29.30 0.25 -3.80
C GLY A 9 30.41 1.24 -3.43
N ALA A 10 31.09 1.83 -4.41
CA ALA A 10 32.17 2.80 -4.19
C ALA A 10 31.69 4.22 -3.81
N LEU A 11 30.40 4.54 -3.98
CA LEU A 11 29.87 5.87 -3.66
C LEU A 11 29.83 6.13 -2.13
N PRO A 12 30.04 7.39 -1.69
CA PRO A 12 29.73 7.81 -0.33
C PRO A 12 28.27 7.53 0.07
N PRO A 13 28.00 7.21 1.35
CA PRO A 13 26.66 6.87 1.81
C PRO A 13 25.63 7.98 1.61
N GLU A 14 26.05 9.25 1.65
CA GLU A 14 25.19 10.42 1.43
C GLU A 14 24.67 10.45 -0.01
N LEU A 15 25.56 10.20 -0.99
CA LEU A 15 25.18 10.15 -2.40
C LEU A 15 24.29 8.94 -2.69
N LYS A 16 24.58 7.78 -2.08
CA LYS A 16 23.71 6.60 -2.19
C LYS A 16 22.30 6.91 -1.68
N LEU A 17 22.19 7.56 -0.52
CA LEU A 17 20.90 7.94 0.06
C LEU A 17 20.15 8.96 -0.81
N ASP A 18 20.84 9.99 -1.33
CA ASP A 18 20.23 10.97 -2.23
C ASP A 18 19.70 10.31 -3.51
N ILE A 19 20.47 9.39 -4.12
CA ILE A 19 20.02 8.59 -5.27
C ILE A 19 18.77 7.78 -4.92
N LEU A 20 18.81 7.03 -3.80
CA LEU A 20 17.68 6.19 -3.37
C LEU A 20 16.42 6.99 -3.10
N LEU A 21 16.58 8.17 -2.49
CA LEU A 21 15.46 9.06 -2.27
C LEU A 21 14.94 9.56 -3.64
N ARG A 22 15.78 9.92 -4.60
CA ARG A 22 15.36 10.46 -5.91
C ARG A 22 14.67 9.47 -6.85
N LEU A 23 14.57 8.19 -6.50
CA LEU A 23 13.86 7.20 -7.30
C LEU A 23 12.37 7.54 -7.42
N SER A 24 11.82 7.38 -8.63
CA SER A 24 10.44 7.70 -8.98
C SER A 24 9.49 6.52 -8.91
N ASP A 25 10.01 5.29 -8.92
CA ASP A 25 9.21 4.09 -9.12
C ASP A 25 9.77 2.86 -8.40
N HIS A 26 8.87 1.94 -8.04
CA HIS A 26 9.18 0.76 -7.23
C HIS A 26 10.02 -0.27 -8.00
N GLU A 27 9.91 -0.29 -9.32
CA GLU A 27 10.62 -1.24 -10.17
C GLU A 27 12.11 -0.92 -10.22
N THR A 28 12.47 0.36 -10.39
CA THR A 28 13.85 0.83 -10.33
C THR A 28 14.47 0.54 -8.97
N LEU A 29 13.73 0.75 -7.87
CA LEU A 29 14.19 0.41 -6.53
C LEU A 29 14.44 -1.11 -6.38
N ASP A 30 13.50 -1.97 -6.81
CA ASP A 30 13.68 -3.43 -6.77
C ASP A 30 14.87 -3.89 -7.63
N ASN A 31 15.01 -3.35 -8.85
CA ASN A 31 16.13 -3.65 -9.72
C ASN A 31 17.46 -3.24 -9.10
N LEU A 32 17.53 -2.06 -8.47
CA LEU A 32 18.71 -1.57 -7.78
C LEU A 32 19.06 -2.44 -6.56
N LEU A 33 18.05 -2.86 -5.79
CA LEU A 33 18.21 -3.75 -4.63
C LEU A 33 18.72 -5.15 -5.00
N ARG A 34 18.34 -5.64 -6.18
CA ARG A 34 18.85 -6.90 -6.74
C ARG A 34 20.26 -6.75 -7.29
N ALA A 35 20.54 -5.62 -7.94
CA ALA A 35 21.83 -5.33 -8.55
C ALA A 35 22.93 -5.07 -7.50
N SER A 36 22.62 -4.36 -6.42
CA SER A 36 23.59 -4.00 -5.38
C SER A 36 23.09 -4.37 -3.98
N PRO A 37 23.65 -5.45 -3.37
CA PRO A 37 23.33 -5.82 -2.00
C PRO A 37 23.65 -4.72 -0.96
N HIS A 38 24.53 -3.77 -1.29
CA HIS A 38 24.90 -2.66 -0.42
C HIS A 38 23.73 -1.72 -0.12
N VAL A 39 22.77 -1.62 -1.03
CA VAL A 39 21.57 -0.79 -0.86
C VAL A 39 20.74 -1.26 0.33
N TRP A 40 20.72 -2.58 0.62
CA TRP A 40 20.00 -3.14 1.77
C TRP A 40 20.47 -2.59 3.10
N ARG A 41 21.74 -2.15 3.20
CA ARG A 41 22.28 -1.62 4.45
C ARG A 41 21.63 -0.31 4.89
N PHE A 42 20.99 0.41 3.96
CA PHE A 42 20.28 1.65 4.26
C PHE A 42 18.86 1.41 4.78
N PHE A 43 18.27 0.23 4.55
CA PHE A 43 16.86 -0.03 4.86
C PHE A 43 16.54 -0.02 6.35
N PRO A 44 17.39 -0.52 7.27
CA PRO A 44 17.13 -0.41 8.70
C PRO A 44 16.97 1.03 9.20
N ALA A 45 17.70 1.99 8.61
CA ALA A 45 17.67 3.39 9.05
C ALA A 45 16.73 4.28 8.21
N TYR A 46 16.64 4.02 6.90
CA TYR A 46 15.97 4.90 5.93
C TYR A 46 14.89 4.20 5.10
N GLY A 47 14.65 2.90 5.29
CA GLY A 47 13.76 2.11 4.44
C GLY A 47 12.34 2.66 4.41
N ILE A 48 11.81 3.08 5.55
CA ILE A 48 10.48 3.70 5.68
C ILE A 48 10.43 4.99 4.86
N LYS A 49 11.39 5.90 5.07
CA LYS A 49 11.47 7.19 4.37
C LYS A 49 11.59 7.02 2.85
N ILE A 50 12.40 6.06 2.41
CA ILE A 50 12.57 5.73 0.98
C ILE A 50 11.23 5.21 0.42
N SER A 51 10.60 4.26 1.11
CA SER A 51 9.38 3.60 0.65
C SER A 51 8.17 4.54 0.64
N ASP A 52 7.99 5.37 1.67
CA ASP A 52 6.91 6.35 1.71
C ASP A 52 7.05 7.40 0.62
N ARG A 53 8.25 7.98 0.46
CA ARG A 53 8.51 8.93 -0.64
C ARG A 53 8.14 8.30 -1.99
N LEU A 54 8.52 7.05 -2.18
CA LEU A 54 8.37 6.36 -3.44
C LEU A 54 6.90 5.95 -3.70
N LEU A 55 6.16 5.57 -2.67
CA LEU A 55 4.70 5.43 -2.73
C LEU A 55 4.04 6.78 -3.06
N ASP A 56 4.51 7.88 -2.49
CA ASP A 56 3.95 9.21 -2.72
C ASP A 56 4.24 9.73 -4.13
N SER A 57 5.45 9.48 -4.66
CA SER A 57 5.86 9.92 -6.01
C SER A 57 5.28 9.08 -7.13
N THR A 58 4.98 7.79 -6.90
CA THR A 58 4.43 6.93 -7.95
C THR A 58 2.99 7.36 -8.27
N PRO A 59 2.58 7.43 -9.57
CA PRO A 59 1.23 7.78 -10.00
C PRO A 59 0.22 6.64 -9.77
N ILE A 60 0.20 6.10 -8.56
CA ILE A 60 -0.76 5.11 -8.07
C ILE A 60 -1.97 5.88 -7.51
N ASP A 61 -3.17 5.33 -7.64
CA ASP A 61 -4.36 5.89 -7.00
C ASP A 61 -4.22 5.87 -5.47
N ARG A 62 -4.87 6.83 -4.82
CA ARG A 62 -4.83 6.99 -3.36
C ARG A 62 -5.21 5.69 -2.64
N ASP A 63 -6.25 5.00 -3.10
CA ASP A 63 -6.80 3.83 -2.42
C ASP A 63 -5.83 2.65 -2.46
N THR A 64 -5.16 2.43 -3.60
CA THR A 64 -4.09 1.43 -3.67
C THR A 64 -2.92 1.77 -2.75
N LYS A 65 -2.54 3.04 -2.58
CA LYS A 65 -1.50 3.42 -1.60
C LYS A 65 -1.93 3.10 -0.16
N VAL A 66 -3.19 3.41 0.19
CA VAL A 66 -3.79 3.07 1.50
C VAL A 66 -3.69 1.58 1.74
N VAL A 67 -4.11 0.77 0.77
CA VAL A 67 -4.07 -0.68 0.83
C VAL A 67 -2.65 -1.22 1.03
N VAL A 68 -1.67 -0.73 0.25
CA VAL A 68 -0.28 -1.17 0.37
C VAL A 68 0.26 -0.87 1.77
N ARG A 69 -0.10 0.29 2.35
CA ARG A 69 0.27 0.65 3.72
C ARG A 69 -0.48 -0.22 4.74
N SER A 70 -1.78 -0.49 4.60
CA SER A 70 -2.51 -1.43 5.46
C SER A 70 -1.86 -2.82 5.50
N LEU A 71 -1.41 -3.32 4.34
CA LEU A 71 -0.68 -4.58 4.26
C LEU A 71 0.67 -4.54 5.00
N ALA A 72 1.31 -3.38 5.07
CA ALA A 72 2.54 -3.18 5.84
C ALA A 72 2.27 -3.36 7.33
N TYR A 73 1.25 -2.67 7.84
CA TYR A 73 0.86 -2.78 9.23
C TYR A 73 0.43 -4.21 9.59
N LEU A 74 -0.27 -4.92 8.69
CA LEU A 74 -0.67 -6.32 8.89
C LEU A 74 0.53 -7.24 9.05
N ARG A 75 1.59 -7.00 8.28
CA ARG A 75 2.77 -7.86 8.28
C ARG A 75 3.69 -7.63 9.48
N GLU A 76 3.68 -6.42 10.02
CA GLU A 76 4.38 -6.08 11.25
C GLU A 76 3.56 -6.37 12.52
N ASP A 77 2.35 -6.92 12.38
CA ASP A 77 1.43 -7.17 13.49
C ASP A 77 1.18 -5.90 14.35
N CYS A 78 1.24 -4.74 13.70
CA CYS A 78 1.15 -3.44 14.36
C CYS A 78 -0.14 -2.69 14.00
N LEU A 79 -1.14 -3.39 13.47
CA LEU A 79 -2.46 -2.83 13.29
C LEU A 79 -3.17 -2.77 14.64
N PRO A 80 -3.70 -1.60 15.04
CA PRO A 80 -4.51 -1.48 16.26
C PRO A 80 -5.92 -2.01 16.03
N VAL A 81 -6.07 -3.21 15.46
CA VAL A 81 -7.36 -3.89 15.23
C VAL A 81 -7.29 -5.30 15.81
N SER A 82 -8.34 -5.68 16.52
CA SER A 82 -8.44 -7.00 17.16
C SER A 82 -9.19 -8.01 16.30
N THR A 83 -9.98 -7.54 15.32
CA THR A 83 -10.81 -8.38 14.46
C THR A 83 -10.71 -7.97 12.99
N LEU A 84 -11.06 -8.90 12.09
CA LEU A 84 -11.10 -8.66 10.65
C LEU A 84 -12.17 -7.63 10.27
N ASP A 85 -13.30 -7.62 10.99
CA ASP A 85 -14.38 -6.66 10.74
C ASP A 85 -13.91 -5.24 11.08
N GLN A 86 -13.17 -5.04 12.18
CA GLN A 86 -12.58 -3.74 12.51
C GLN A 86 -11.57 -3.27 11.45
N LEU A 87 -10.79 -4.19 10.88
CA LEU A 87 -9.89 -3.87 9.77
C LEU A 87 -10.69 -3.48 8.51
N HIS A 88 -11.70 -4.28 8.17
CA HIS A 88 -12.56 -4.04 7.01
C HIS A 88 -13.22 -2.68 7.12
N ASP A 89 -13.84 -2.41 8.27
CA ASP A 89 -14.48 -1.15 8.57
C ASP A 89 -13.46 -0.01 8.49
N ARG A 90 -12.28 -0.10 9.10
CA ARG A 90 -11.26 0.96 8.97
C ARG A 90 -10.79 1.19 7.54
N VAL A 91 -10.50 0.13 6.80
CA VAL A 91 -10.07 0.25 5.39
C VAL A 91 -11.17 0.88 4.55
N ILE A 92 -12.44 0.47 4.74
CA ILE A 92 -13.59 1.07 4.06
C ILE A 92 -13.80 2.51 4.49
N TYR A 93 -13.81 2.78 5.79
CA TYR A 93 -14.06 4.12 6.32
C TYR A 93 -12.96 5.09 5.87
N ASP A 94 -11.68 4.70 5.89
CA ASP A 94 -10.57 5.53 5.42
C ASP A 94 -10.50 5.70 3.89
N THR A 95 -10.94 4.69 3.12
CA THR A 95 -10.91 4.76 1.64
C THR A 95 -12.14 5.45 1.06
N ILE A 96 -13.31 5.31 1.69
CA ILE A 96 -14.59 5.75 1.13
C ILE A 96 -15.14 7.00 1.83
N SER A 97 -14.92 7.17 3.14
CA SER A 97 -15.60 8.19 3.95
C SER A 97 -14.62 9.10 4.69
N HIS A 98 -14.20 10.16 4.00
CA HIS A 98 -13.76 11.45 4.54
C HIS A 98 -12.52 11.52 5.46
N GLN A 99 -11.60 12.41 5.05
CA GLN A 99 -10.52 12.99 5.86
C GLN A 99 -11.03 13.69 7.15
N ALA A 100 -12.31 14.09 7.19
CA ALA A 100 -12.96 14.75 8.33
C ALA A 100 -13.21 13.80 9.53
N CYS A 101 -13.30 12.49 9.31
CA CYS A 101 -13.51 11.52 10.40
C CYS A 101 -12.23 11.24 11.21
N ARG A 102 -11.08 11.83 10.84
CA ARG A 102 -9.83 11.78 11.61
C ARG A 102 -9.75 12.78 12.76
N GLY A 103 -10.88 13.34 13.20
CA GLY A 103 -10.89 14.42 14.18
C GLY A 103 -10.41 15.76 13.60
N GLY A 104 -10.45 15.92 12.28
CA GLY A 104 -10.09 17.16 11.62
C GLY A 104 -11.26 18.13 11.62
N TYR A 105 -11.06 19.28 12.27
CA TYR A 105 -12.01 20.35 12.60
C TYR A 105 -12.83 20.12 13.87
N ALA A 106 -12.13 19.99 15.01
CA ALA A 106 -12.53 20.87 16.09
C ALA A 106 -12.05 22.26 15.66
N ASP A 107 -12.99 23.12 15.24
CA ASP A 107 -12.69 24.55 15.18
C ASP A 107 -12.17 24.93 16.57
N GLU A 108 -10.94 25.44 16.65
CA GLU A 108 -10.22 25.70 17.91
C GLU A 108 -10.91 26.77 18.77
N ASP A 109 -11.98 27.40 18.28
CA ASP A 109 -12.48 28.65 18.82
C ASP A 109 -13.63 28.53 19.82
N GLU A 110 -14.42 27.45 19.89
CA GLU A 110 -15.52 27.38 20.89
C GLU A 110 -15.73 25.98 21.49
N ALA A 111 -15.41 25.89 22.78
CA ALA A 111 -15.63 24.77 23.69
C ALA A 111 -14.71 23.54 23.50
N GLY A 112 -13.76 23.42 24.43
CA GLY A 112 -12.83 22.29 24.52
C GLY A 112 -13.53 20.92 24.57
N PRO A 113 -12.83 19.84 24.18
CA PRO A 113 -13.46 18.58 23.84
C PRO A 113 -13.83 17.80 25.11
N ILE A 114 -15.01 18.09 25.67
CA ILE A 114 -15.62 17.29 26.75
C ILE A 114 -15.96 15.87 26.24
N TRP A 115 -16.01 15.66 24.92
CA TRP A 115 -16.32 14.38 24.27
C TRP A 115 -15.12 13.42 24.16
N ALA A 116 -13.89 13.86 24.45
CA ALA A 116 -12.68 13.06 24.24
C ALA A 116 -12.51 11.91 25.24
N GLU A 117 -13.14 11.96 26.41
CA GLU A 117 -13.03 10.91 27.45
C GLU A 117 -14.18 9.90 27.43
N VAL A 118 -15.32 10.21 26.82
CA VAL A 118 -16.53 9.39 26.97
C VAL A 118 -16.62 8.26 25.94
N ASP A 119 -16.02 8.45 24.77
CA ASP A 119 -16.01 7.47 23.70
C ASP A 119 -14.57 7.02 23.47
N GLY A 120 -14.25 5.78 23.87
CA GLY A 120 -12.92 5.14 23.80
C GLY A 120 -12.33 4.96 22.39
N TRP A 121 -12.69 5.82 21.46
CA TRP A 121 -12.24 5.91 20.08
C TRP A 121 -11.10 6.92 19.89
N TYR A 122 -10.76 7.73 20.92
CA TYR A 122 -9.61 8.63 20.87
C TYR A 122 -8.29 7.84 20.95
N MET A 123 -7.66 7.60 19.81
CA MET A 123 -6.32 7.02 19.73
C MET A 123 -5.28 8.15 19.67
N ARG A 124 -4.16 8.01 20.39
CA ARG A 124 -3.04 8.96 20.31
C ARG A 124 -2.54 9.01 18.87
N GLU A 125 -2.06 10.14 18.36
CA GLU A 125 -1.53 10.27 16.99
C GLU A 125 -0.49 9.20 16.62
N GLU A 126 0.27 8.73 17.61
CA GLU A 126 1.22 7.63 17.49
C GLU A 126 0.58 6.24 17.26
N ASP A 127 -0.65 6.06 17.73
CA ASP A 127 -1.49 4.87 17.58
C ASP A 127 -2.53 5.01 16.44
N ILE A 128 -2.68 6.20 15.87
CA ILE A 128 -3.55 6.41 14.72
C ILE A 128 -2.95 5.67 13.54
N PHE A 129 -3.66 4.63 13.09
CA PHE A 129 -3.45 4.05 11.77
C PHE A 129 -3.49 5.18 10.74
N SER A 130 -2.31 5.60 10.27
CA SER A 130 -2.19 6.59 9.21
C SER A 130 -1.93 5.85 7.92
N PRO A 131 -2.94 5.57 7.09
CA PRO A 131 -2.75 4.97 5.77
C PRO A 131 -2.04 5.92 4.78
N LEU A 132 -1.47 7.01 5.28
CA LEU A 132 -0.60 7.92 4.54
C LEU A 132 0.88 7.67 4.83
N GLN A 133 1.23 6.88 5.83
CA GLN A 133 2.62 6.57 6.19
C GLN A 133 2.78 5.08 6.50
N LEU A 134 4.00 4.58 6.38
CA LEU A 134 4.35 3.24 6.85
C LEU A 134 4.57 3.23 8.38
N PRO A 135 4.44 2.06 9.04
CA PRO A 135 4.71 1.95 10.47
C PRO A 135 6.12 2.45 10.82
N LYS A 136 6.27 3.25 11.89
CA LYS A 136 7.57 3.81 12.34
C LYS A 136 8.64 2.75 12.63
N HIS A 137 8.23 1.55 13.00
CA HIS A 137 9.11 0.43 13.35
C HIS A 137 9.14 -0.68 12.29
N CYS A 138 8.71 -0.37 11.06
CA CYS A 138 8.66 -1.35 9.97
C CYS A 138 10.06 -1.91 9.70
N SER A 139 10.19 -3.23 9.80
CA SER A 139 11.45 -3.93 9.54
C SER A 139 11.80 -3.88 8.05
N GLY A 140 13.09 -3.92 7.73
CA GLY A 140 13.54 -4.07 6.35
C GLY A 140 13.00 -5.35 5.67
N ALA A 141 12.67 -6.39 6.45
CA ALA A 141 12.03 -7.61 5.93
C ALA A 141 10.60 -7.35 5.45
N THR A 142 9.81 -6.55 6.17
CA THR A 142 8.46 -6.21 5.71
C THR A 142 8.49 -5.29 4.52
N ILE A 143 9.37 -4.30 4.48
CA ILE A 143 9.51 -3.43 3.30
C ILE A 143 9.81 -4.28 2.06
N ARG A 144 10.69 -5.28 2.17
CA ARG A 144 10.92 -6.26 1.09
C ARG A 144 9.65 -6.99 0.69
N GLY A 145 8.95 -7.52 1.68
CA GLY A 145 7.67 -8.17 1.44
C GLY A 145 6.72 -7.25 0.69
N LEU A 146 6.64 -5.97 1.05
CA LEU A 146 5.76 -4.99 0.41
C LEU A 146 6.14 -4.75 -1.03
N LEU A 147 7.44 -4.54 -1.33
CA LEU A 147 7.91 -4.39 -2.71
C LEU A 147 7.56 -5.61 -3.56
N VAL A 148 7.73 -6.82 -3.01
CA VAL A 148 7.35 -8.07 -3.67
C VAL A 148 5.84 -8.14 -3.89
N THR A 149 5.03 -7.81 -2.88
CA THR A 149 3.57 -7.79 -3.01
C THR A 149 3.10 -6.78 -4.03
N TYR A 150 3.63 -5.56 -3.98
CA TYR A 150 3.32 -4.49 -4.91
C TYR A 150 3.59 -4.93 -6.34
N ARG A 151 4.78 -5.49 -6.60
CA ARG A 151 5.13 -6.03 -7.91
C ARG A 151 4.20 -7.15 -8.36
N HIS A 152 3.84 -8.06 -7.46
CA HIS A 152 2.93 -9.15 -7.78
C HIS A 152 1.52 -8.63 -8.14
N VAL A 153 1.00 -7.67 -7.38
CA VAL A 153 -0.29 -7.01 -7.66
C VAL A 153 -0.22 -6.27 -8.99
N LEU A 154 0.85 -5.51 -9.23
CA LEU A 154 1.05 -4.76 -10.47
C LEU A 154 1.08 -5.70 -11.69
N HIS A 155 1.89 -6.76 -11.66
CA HIS A 155 1.92 -7.74 -12.75
C HIS A 155 0.55 -8.40 -12.95
N SER A 156 -0.12 -8.82 -11.87
CA SER A 156 -1.45 -9.43 -11.97
C SER A 156 -2.47 -8.48 -12.61
N ALA A 157 -2.42 -7.20 -12.26
CA ALA A 157 -3.27 -6.18 -12.84
C ALA A 157 -2.98 -5.97 -14.34
N LEU A 158 -1.70 -5.91 -14.72
CA LEU A 158 -1.28 -5.80 -16.12
C LEU A 158 -1.72 -7.01 -16.95
N ASP A 159 -1.55 -8.23 -16.44
CA ASP A 159 -2.01 -9.47 -17.08
C ASP A 159 -3.53 -9.46 -17.32
N CYS A 160 -4.31 -8.99 -16.32
CA CYS A 160 -5.75 -8.82 -16.47
C CYS A 160 -6.09 -7.80 -17.57
N LEU A 161 -5.40 -6.67 -17.62
CA LEU A 161 -5.63 -5.65 -18.65
C LEU A 161 -5.30 -6.18 -20.05
N ASP A 162 -4.19 -6.91 -20.20
CA ASP A 162 -3.82 -7.54 -21.46
C ASP A 162 -4.86 -8.56 -21.90
N PHE A 163 -5.35 -9.41 -20.99
CA PHE A 163 -6.45 -10.34 -21.26
C PHE A 163 -7.71 -9.61 -21.78
N TYR A 164 -8.16 -8.56 -21.09
CA TYR A 164 -9.35 -7.81 -21.51
C TYR A 164 -9.12 -7.06 -22.82
N ARG A 165 -7.92 -6.50 -23.05
CA ARG A 165 -7.55 -5.88 -24.32
C ARG A 165 -7.65 -6.88 -25.47
N ASP A 166 -7.13 -8.08 -25.30
CA ASP A 166 -7.18 -9.13 -26.31
C ASP A 166 -8.60 -9.63 -26.56
N LYS A 167 -9.41 -9.77 -25.49
CA LYS A 167 -10.83 -10.08 -25.61
C LYS A 167 -11.58 -9.02 -26.41
N LEU A 168 -11.32 -7.73 -26.15
CA LEU A 168 -11.91 -6.63 -26.90
C LEU A 168 -11.51 -6.66 -28.38
N ARG A 169 -10.22 -6.85 -28.68
CA ARG A 169 -9.73 -6.99 -30.06
C ARG A 169 -10.41 -8.13 -30.82
N ARG A 170 -10.58 -9.30 -30.18
CA ARG A 170 -11.27 -10.45 -30.78
C ARG A 170 -12.76 -10.20 -30.97
N SER A 171 -13.40 -9.51 -30.03
CA SER A 171 -14.83 -9.23 -30.11
C SER A 171 -15.21 -8.29 -31.26
N SER A 172 -14.26 -7.56 -31.86
CA SER A 172 -14.45 -6.63 -32.98
C SER A 172 -15.83 -5.97 -32.92
N PRO A 173 -16.10 -5.08 -31.93
CA PRO A 173 -17.43 -4.53 -31.76
C PRO A 173 -17.80 -3.70 -32.99
N GLN A 174 -18.43 -4.34 -33.98
CA GLN A 174 -18.85 -3.72 -35.24
C GLN A 174 -20.05 -2.79 -35.03
N ARG A 175 -20.64 -2.82 -33.83
CA ARG A 175 -21.74 -1.96 -33.41
C ARG A 175 -21.46 -1.46 -32.00
N ALA A 176 -21.60 -0.16 -31.80
CA ALA A 176 -21.80 0.38 -30.48
C ALA A 176 -23.04 -0.30 -29.88
N VAL A 177 -22.91 -0.81 -28.65
CA VAL A 177 -24.02 -1.45 -27.92
C VAL A 177 -25.14 -0.46 -27.68
N ASP A 178 -24.80 0.82 -27.54
CA ASP A 178 -25.75 1.92 -27.46
C ASP A 178 -25.85 2.65 -28.82
N PRO A 179 -27.01 2.62 -29.50
CA PRO A 179 -27.22 3.36 -30.74
C PRO A 179 -27.16 4.89 -30.57
N ALA A 180 -27.35 5.43 -29.36
CA ALA A 180 -27.12 6.86 -29.08
C ALA A 180 -25.63 7.24 -29.14
N TRP A 181 -24.74 6.26 -28.94
CA TRP A 181 -23.29 6.38 -29.13
C TRP A 181 -22.83 5.85 -30.50
N GLY A 182 -23.77 5.39 -31.32
CA GLY A 182 -23.52 4.89 -32.67
C GLY A 182 -23.19 6.01 -33.63
N TYR A 183 -21.91 6.35 -33.73
CA TYR A 183 -21.23 6.93 -34.90
C TYR A 183 -22.14 7.66 -35.91
N THR A 184 -22.70 8.82 -35.55
CA THR A 184 -22.95 9.84 -36.56
C THR A 184 -21.56 10.24 -37.06
N ARG A 185 -21.16 9.69 -38.22
CA ARG A 185 -19.86 9.87 -38.89
C ARG A 185 -19.46 11.34 -39.14
N ALA A 186 -20.29 12.28 -38.72
CA ALA A 186 -20.21 13.69 -39.03
C ALA A 186 -19.30 14.52 -38.10
N ARG A 187 -18.91 14.09 -36.89
CA ARG A 187 -18.27 15.04 -35.93
C ARG A 187 -17.16 14.51 -35.01
N VAL A 188 -16.52 13.37 -35.28
CA VAL A 188 -15.39 12.91 -34.44
C VAL A 188 -14.22 13.92 -34.45
N TRP A 189 -14.01 14.63 -35.57
CA TRP A 189 -13.01 15.69 -35.64
C TRP A 189 -13.41 16.99 -34.92
N GLN A 190 -14.70 17.20 -34.63
CA GLN A 190 -15.18 18.40 -33.91
C GLN A 190 -15.12 18.24 -32.39
N LEU A 191 -15.05 17.01 -31.88
CA LEU A 191 -14.83 16.73 -30.44
C LEU A 191 -13.40 17.03 -29.96
N HIS A 192 -12.47 17.39 -30.86
CA HIS A 192 -11.16 17.91 -30.45
C HIS A 192 -11.22 19.36 -29.93
N ALA A 193 -12.34 20.06 -30.12
CA ALA A 193 -12.52 21.43 -29.63
C ALA A 193 -13.16 21.50 -28.23
N GLU A 194 -13.85 20.45 -27.79
CA GLU A 194 -14.52 20.42 -26.48
C GLU A 194 -13.96 19.30 -25.62
N LYS A 195 -13.52 19.66 -24.42
CA LYS A 195 -12.88 18.80 -23.42
C LYS A 195 -13.73 17.53 -23.23
N PRO A 196 -13.21 16.32 -23.53
CA PRO A 196 -14.03 15.12 -23.46
C PRO A 196 -14.55 14.90 -22.03
N PRO A 197 -15.81 14.49 -21.85
CA PRO A 197 -16.35 14.18 -20.52
C PRO A 197 -15.53 13.03 -19.94
N SER A 198 -14.97 13.26 -18.75
CA SER A 198 -14.20 12.26 -18.02
C SER A 198 -15.15 11.16 -17.52
N VAL A 199 -15.34 10.12 -18.33
CA VAL A 199 -16.05 8.91 -17.88
C VAL A 199 -15.16 8.21 -16.85
N ARG A 200 -15.52 8.33 -15.57
CA ARG A 200 -14.87 7.58 -14.49
C ARG A 200 -15.34 6.12 -14.58
N PHE A 201 -14.48 5.26 -15.12
CA PHE A 201 -14.71 3.82 -15.08
C PHE A 201 -14.43 3.29 -13.66
N PRO A 202 -15.39 2.64 -12.97
CA PRO A 202 -15.19 2.07 -11.64
C PRO A 202 -14.42 0.74 -11.66
N VAL A 203 -13.52 0.55 -12.64
CA VAL A 203 -12.78 -0.70 -12.85
C VAL A 203 -11.69 -0.88 -11.78
N HIS A 204 -11.22 0.21 -11.19
CA HIS A 204 -10.14 0.21 -10.19
C HIS A 204 -10.53 -0.50 -8.88
N VAL A 205 -11.78 -0.35 -8.42
CA VAL A 205 -12.20 -0.88 -7.11
C VAL A 205 -12.37 -2.41 -7.14
N THR A 206 -12.85 -2.97 -8.26
CA THR A 206 -13.14 -4.41 -8.36
C THR A 206 -11.89 -5.25 -8.54
N VAL A 207 -10.93 -4.80 -9.37
CA VAL A 207 -9.68 -5.53 -9.60
C VAL A 207 -8.77 -5.48 -8.37
N ALA A 208 -8.70 -4.34 -7.69
CA ALA A 208 -7.99 -4.21 -6.43
C ALA A 208 -8.59 -5.14 -5.35
N ARG A 209 -9.92 -5.16 -5.20
CA ARG A 209 -10.62 -6.07 -4.26
C ARG A 209 -10.29 -7.54 -4.49
N ILE A 210 -10.36 -8.02 -5.73
CA ILE A 210 -10.13 -9.44 -6.06
C ILE A 210 -8.66 -9.83 -5.84
N CYS A 211 -7.72 -8.97 -6.23
CA CYS A 211 -6.30 -9.25 -6.03
C CYS A 211 -5.91 -9.23 -4.54
N LEU A 212 -6.49 -8.31 -3.75
CA LEU A 212 -6.19 -8.20 -2.32
C LEU A 212 -6.73 -9.36 -1.51
N LEU A 213 -7.95 -9.81 -1.78
CA LEU A 213 -8.50 -11.01 -1.13
C LEU A 213 -7.66 -12.24 -1.47
N ARG A 214 -7.13 -12.35 -2.69
CA ARG A 214 -6.30 -13.51 -3.04
C ARG A 214 -4.93 -13.46 -2.37
N VAL A 215 -4.30 -12.28 -2.27
CA VAL A 215 -2.98 -12.10 -1.64
C VAL A 215 -3.05 -12.25 -0.12
N ALA A 216 -4.05 -11.66 0.55
CA ALA A 216 -4.23 -11.74 2.00
C ALA A 216 -4.45 -13.19 2.48
N PHE A 217 -5.15 -14.01 1.68
CA PHE A 217 -5.48 -15.39 2.04
C PHE A 217 -4.45 -16.44 1.59
N SER A 218 -3.53 -16.11 0.68
CA SER A 218 -2.49 -17.05 0.23
C SER A 218 -1.32 -17.15 1.22
N GLY A 219 -1.08 -16.14 2.05
CA GLY A 219 0.04 -16.09 3.00
C GLY A 219 -0.24 -16.66 4.39
N THR A 220 -1.50 -16.72 4.83
CA THR A 220 -1.86 -17.11 6.21
C THR A 220 -1.96 -18.62 6.45
N ARG A 221 -1.73 -19.46 5.43
CA ARG A 221 -1.80 -20.94 5.56
C ARG A 221 -0.54 -21.62 6.10
N ARG A 222 0.52 -20.89 6.48
CA ARG A 222 1.69 -21.49 7.15
C ARG A 222 1.79 -21.04 8.60
N SER A 223 1.68 -22.03 9.50
CA SER A 223 2.14 -22.01 10.89
C SER A 223 1.19 -21.49 11.98
N LYS A 224 0.10 -22.23 12.22
CA LYS A 224 -0.38 -22.51 13.59
C LYS A 224 -0.60 -24.02 13.76
N ARG A 225 0.51 -24.77 13.71
CA ARG A 225 0.59 -26.14 14.27
C ARG A 225 1.87 -26.16 15.09
N SER A 226 1.75 -26.43 16.38
CA SER A 226 2.82 -26.46 17.40
C SER A 226 3.03 -25.18 18.21
N ARG A 227 2.24 -25.05 19.29
CA ARG A 227 2.69 -24.77 20.68
C ARG A 227 1.45 -24.62 21.58
N ILE A 228 0.72 -25.72 21.74
CA ILE A 228 -0.06 -25.96 22.95
C ILE A 228 0.59 -27.21 23.53
N GLY A 229 1.52 -27.00 24.44
CA GLY A 229 2.29 -28.04 25.08
C GLY A 229 2.89 -27.45 26.35
N ASN A 230 2.19 -27.71 27.46
CA ASN A 230 2.66 -27.85 28.83
C ASN A 230 3.83 -26.97 29.29
N GLU A 231 3.57 -26.08 30.26
CA GLU A 231 4.42 -25.94 31.45
C GLU A 231 3.67 -25.11 32.52
N ASN A 232 2.93 -25.81 33.39
CA ASN A 232 2.84 -25.46 34.80
C ASN A 232 4.11 -26.03 35.45
N ILE A 233 4.88 -25.23 36.21
CA ILE A 233 5.60 -25.62 37.45
C ILE A 233 6.25 -24.36 38.06
N LEU A 234 5.63 -23.91 39.16
CA LEU A 234 6.23 -23.45 40.42
C LEU A 234 7.68 -22.94 40.37
N ARG A 235 7.86 -21.64 40.69
CA ARG A 235 8.96 -21.17 41.57
C ARG A 235 8.63 -19.79 42.14
N GLY A 236 8.01 -19.80 43.31
CA GLY A 236 8.22 -18.76 44.31
C GLY A 236 9.60 -18.95 44.95
N ARG A 237 10.35 -17.87 45.09
CA ARG A 237 11.36 -17.66 46.14
C ARG A 237 11.49 -16.16 46.38
N VAL A 238 10.84 -15.73 47.45
CA VAL A 238 11.16 -14.51 48.20
C VAL A 238 12.39 -14.83 49.04
N TRP A 239 13.44 -14.01 48.91
CA TRP A 239 14.50 -13.84 49.89
C TRP A 239 14.88 -12.36 49.88
N MET A 240 14.56 -11.64 50.96
CA MET A 240 15.30 -10.48 51.46
C MET A 240 14.77 -10.14 52.86
N GLN A 241 15.40 -10.77 53.86
CA GLN A 241 15.91 -10.16 55.09
C GLN A 241 17.10 -11.00 55.54
#